data_AF-A0A075FRD8-F1
#
_entry.id   AF-A0A075FRD8-F1
#
_cell.length_a   1.000
_cell.length_b   1.000
_cell.length_c   1.000
_cell.angle_alpha   90.00
_cell.angle_beta   90.00
_cell.angle_gamma   90.00
#
_symmetry.space_group_name_H-M   'P 1'
#
loop_
_entity.id
_entity.type
_entity.pdbx_description
1 polymer ?
#
loop_
_entity_poly.entity_id
_entity_poly.type
_entity_poly.pdbx_seq_one_letter_code
_entity_poly.pdbx_strand_id
1 'polypeptide(L)'
;MGYTLGKEVSLGVDFASSTQWNEEKQKYAYERAGFENTPEKQIEFTSNIIEKYKLIYAEDAVHEEAFEDMSELTSKFPNTMITGDDLVVTNKDILKKQLTAKRVMPQF
;
A
#
# COMPACT_ATOMS: atom_id res chain seq x y z
N MET A 1 32.52 1.15 0.62
CA MET A 1 31.75 0.28 -0.29
C MET A 1 30.58 1.10 -0.76
N GLY A 2 30.44 1.34 -2.07
CA GLY A 2 29.34 2.13 -2.62
C GLY A 2 28.42 1.21 -3.39
N TYR A 3 27.17 1.09 -2.95
CA TYR A 3 26.12 0.41 -3.69
C TYR A 3 25.41 1.41 -4.60
N THR A 4 25.03 0.97 -5.78
CA THR A 4 24.26 1.77 -6.73
C THR A 4 22.76 1.56 -6.49
N LEU A 5 22.08 2.60 -6.01
CA LEU A 5 20.64 2.61 -5.82
C LEU A 5 19.90 2.31 -7.14
N GLY A 6 18.94 1.40 -7.10
CA GLY A 6 18.17 0.92 -8.26
C GLY A 6 18.87 -0.16 -9.09
N LYS A 7 20.11 -0.56 -8.76
CA LYS A 7 20.80 -1.69 -9.39
C LYS A 7 21.15 -2.79 -8.40
N GLU A 8 21.79 -2.40 -7.30
CA GLU A 8 22.28 -3.34 -6.28
C GLU A 8 21.43 -3.29 -5.01
N VAL A 9 20.81 -2.14 -4.74
CA VAL A 9 19.93 -1.91 -3.59
C VAL A 9 18.73 -1.11 -4.07
N SER A 10 17.56 -1.40 -3.52
CA SER A 10 16.31 -0.70 -3.81
C SER A 10 15.61 -0.29 -2.52
N LEU A 11 14.64 0.61 -2.61
CA LEU A 11 13.89 1.09 -1.45
C LEU A 11 12.53 0.41 -1.34
N GLY A 12 12.17 0.07 -0.12
CA GLY A 12 10.82 -0.33 0.28
C GLY A 12 10.38 0.45 1.51
N VAL A 13 9.06 0.61 1.68
CA VAL A 13 8.47 1.28 2.84
C VAL A 13 7.30 0.44 3.36
N ASP A 14 7.29 0.21 4.66
CA ASP A 14 6.11 -0.19 5.40
C ASP A 14 5.44 1.08 5.95
N PHE A 15 4.23 1.34 5.46
CA PHE A 15 3.44 2.51 5.86
C PHE A 15 2.64 2.25 7.14
N ALA A 16 2.34 0.99 7.45
CA ALA A 16 1.49 0.58 8.57
C ALA A 16 0.22 1.43 8.70
N SER A 17 -0.45 1.76 7.58
CA SER A 17 -1.46 2.83 7.52
C SER A 17 -2.69 2.56 8.40
N SER A 18 -3.00 1.30 8.70
CA SER A 18 -4.01 0.93 9.70
C SER A 18 -3.73 1.57 11.08
N THR A 19 -2.46 1.76 11.46
CA THR A 19 -2.10 2.42 12.73
C THR A 19 -2.36 3.92 12.73
N GLN A 20 -2.53 4.55 11.56
CA GLN A 20 -2.96 5.94 11.42
C GLN A 20 -4.48 6.04 11.23
N TRP A 21 -5.17 4.95 10.93
CA TRP A 21 -6.60 5.00 10.63
C TRP A 21 -7.43 5.34 11.86
N ASN A 22 -8.35 6.29 11.70
CA ASN A 22 -9.31 6.69 12.72
C ASN A 22 -10.72 6.32 12.26
N GLU A 23 -11.32 5.31 12.90
CA GLU A 23 -12.63 4.78 12.55
C GLU A 23 -13.76 5.81 12.66
N GLU A 24 -13.73 6.67 13.69
CA GLU A 24 -14.80 7.66 13.90
C GLU A 24 -14.80 8.74 12.82
N LYS A 25 -13.62 9.13 12.35
CA LYS A 25 -13.44 10.17 11.32
C LYS A 25 -13.38 9.63 9.90
N GLN A 26 -13.15 8.33 9.74
CA GLN A 26 -12.86 7.67 8.45
C GLN A 26 -11.68 8.37 7.72
N LYS A 27 -10.58 8.59 8.44
CA LYS A 27 -9.38 9.28 7.96
C LYS A 27 -8.10 8.71 8.56
N TYR A 28 -6.99 8.89 7.87
CA TYR A 28 -5.65 8.60 8.37
C TYR A 28 -5.10 9.82 9.10
N ALA A 29 -4.87 9.72 10.41
CA ALA A 29 -4.34 10.77 11.26
C ALA A 29 -2.84 10.57 11.53
N TYR A 30 -2.01 11.40 10.89
CA TYR A 30 -0.57 11.43 11.14
C TYR A 30 -0.26 12.45 12.24
N GLU A 31 -0.60 12.12 13.48
CA GLU A 31 -0.52 13.06 14.62
C GLU A 31 0.86 13.72 14.77
N ARG A 32 1.93 12.94 14.59
CA ARG A 32 3.32 13.44 14.68
C ARG A 32 3.66 14.45 13.58
N ALA A 33 3.06 14.30 12.40
CA ALA A 33 3.28 15.18 11.26
C ALA A 33 2.23 16.30 11.18
N GLY A 34 1.18 16.25 12.01
CA GLY A 34 0.17 17.29 12.12
C GLY A 34 -0.81 17.38 10.95
N PHE A 35 -1.03 16.28 10.21
CA PHE A 35 -1.98 16.26 9.09
C PHE A 35 -2.89 15.02 9.12
N GLU A 36 -4.00 15.12 8.41
CA GLU A 36 -4.95 14.02 8.19
C GLU A 36 -5.19 13.82 6.68
N ASN A 37 -5.33 12.57 6.26
CA ASN A 37 -5.69 12.19 4.90
C ASN A 37 -7.08 11.53 4.89
N THR A 38 -7.90 11.90 3.89
CA THR A 38 -9.01 11.03 3.45
C THR A 38 -8.43 9.83 2.68
N PRO A 39 -9.22 8.78 2.42
CA PRO A 39 -8.80 7.66 1.56
C PRO A 39 -8.15 8.11 0.24
N GLU A 40 -8.76 9.05 -0.48
CA GLU A 40 -8.24 9.54 -1.75
C GLU A 40 -6.90 10.28 -1.58
N LYS A 41 -6.78 11.08 -0.51
CA LYS A 41 -5.52 11.75 -0.18
C LYS A 41 -4.45 10.77 0.27
N GLN A 42 -4.81 9.66 0.89
CA GLN A 42 -3.87 8.62 1.29
C GLN A 42 -3.32 7.92 0.04
N ILE A 43 -4.17 7.60 -0.95
CA ILE A 43 -3.72 7.07 -2.25
C ILE A 43 -2.76 8.07 -2.92
N GLU A 44 -3.09 9.35 -2.94
CA GLU A 44 -2.22 10.40 -3.50
C GLU A 44 -0.89 10.50 -2.75
N PHE A 45 -0.93 10.49 -1.42
CA PHE A 45 0.24 10.55 -0.55
C PHE A 45 1.18 9.36 -0.80
N THR A 46 0.65 8.14 -0.80
CA THR A 46 1.41 6.91 -1.11
C THR A 46 1.97 6.97 -2.52
N SER A 47 1.15 7.36 -3.51
CA SER A 47 1.56 7.52 -4.91
C SER A 47 2.79 8.43 -5.04
N ASN A 48 2.71 9.60 -4.40
CA ASN A 48 3.78 10.60 -4.43
C ASN A 48 5.08 10.06 -3.82
N ILE A 49 5.00 9.25 -2.77
CA ILE A 49 6.18 8.63 -2.14
C ILE A 49 6.78 7.56 -3.06
N ILE A 50 5.96 6.68 -3.64
CA ILE A 50 6.41 5.65 -4.58
C ILE A 50 7.16 6.28 -5.74
N GLU A 51 6.59 7.32 -6.37
CA GLU A 51 7.19 8.00 -7.52
C GLU A 51 8.47 8.76 -7.15
N LYS A 52 8.41 9.55 -6.07
CA LYS A 52 9.52 10.40 -5.65
C LYS A 52 10.77 9.61 -5.28
N TYR A 53 10.59 8.48 -4.61
CA TYR A 53 11.70 7.65 -4.13
C TYR A 53 11.93 6.40 -4.97
N LYS A 54 11.15 6.20 -6.04
CA LYS A 54 11.22 5.02 -6.91
C LYS A 54 11.15 3.72 -6.11
N LEU A 55 10.18 3.64 -5.21
CA LEU A 55 10.00 2.47 -4.35
C LEU A 55 9.71 1.24 -5.20
N ILE A 56 10.42 0.15 -4.92
CA ILE A 56 10.10 -1.17 -5.50
C ILE A 56 9.08 -1.92 -4.65
N TYR A 57 8.89 -1.49 -3.40
CA TYR A 57 8.06 -2.17 -2.42
C TYR A 57 7.31 -1.16 -1.54
N ALA A 58 6.02 -1.41 -1.31
CA ALA A 58 5.16 -0.66 -0.40
C ALA A 58 4.25 -1.62 0.36
N GLU A 59 4.32 -1.62 1.69
CA GLU A 59 3.51 -2.46 2.56
C GLU A 59 2.50 -1.60 3.32
N ASP A 60 1.27 -2.10 3.49
CA ASP A 60 0.18 -1.48 4.25
C ASP A 60 -0.03 0.01 3.95
N ALA A 61 -0.03 0.34 2.66
CA ALA A 61 -0.17 1.71 2.15
C ALA A 61 -1.54 2.36 2.41
N VAL A 62 -2.55 1.55 2.72
CA VAL A 62 -3.92 1.93 3.07
C VAL A 62 -4.40 1.03 4.21
N HIS A 63 -5.52 1.39 4.82
CA HIS A 63 -6.18 0.63 5.88
C HIS A 63 -6.56 -0.78 5.37
N GLU A 64 -6.47 -1.78 6.25
CA GLU A 64 -6.65 -3.20 5.91
C GLU A 64 -8.00 -3.56 5.27
N GLU A 65 -9.07 -2.83 5.57
CA GLU A 65 -10.38 -3.08 4.96
C GLU A 65 -10.59 -2.28 3.65
N ALA A 66 -9.63 -1.46 3.23
CA ALA A 66 -9.72 -0.60 2.05
C ALA A 66 -9.32 -1.32 0.74
N PHE A 67 -10.05 -2.40 0.42
CA PHE A 67 -9.77 -3.26 -0.75
C PHE A 67 -9.74 -2.49 -2.08
N GLU A 68 -10.65 -1.52 -2.26
CA GLU A 68 -10.76 -0.76 -3.51
C GLU A 68 -9.55 0.15 -3.72
N ASP A 69 -9.15 0.87 -2.66
CA ASP A 69 -7.99 1.76 -2.63
C ASP A 69 -6.69 0.99 -2.89
N MET A 70 -6.52 -0.17 -2.26
CA MET A 70 -5.37 -1.05 -2.51
C MET A 70 -5.31 -1.50 -3.97
N SER A 71 -6.47 -1.88 -4.52
CA SER A 71 -6.59 -2.27 -5.92
C SER A 71 -6.27 -1.11 -6.88
N GLU A 72 -6.66 0.12 -6.54
CA GLU A 72 -6.30 1.31 -7.28
C GLU A 72 -4.79 1.54 -7.27
N LEU A 73 -4.16 1.53 -6.10
CA LEU A 73 -2.70 1.66 -5.95
C LEU A 73 -1.94 0.60 -6.76
N THR A 74 -2.35 -0.66 -6.64
CA THR A 74 -1.72 -1.78 -7.35
C THR A 74 -1.90 -1.65 -8.87
N SER A 75 -3.05 -1.16 -9.32
CA SER A 75 -3.30 -0.90 -10.75
C SER A 75 -2.45 0.26 -11.28
N LYS A 76 -2.20 1.28 -10.44
CA LYS A 76 -1.44 2.49 -10.79
C LYS A 76 0.07 2.23 -10.85
N PHE A 77 0.58 1.32 -10.02
CA PHE A 77 2.01 1.02 -9.94
C PHE A 77 2.33 -0.46 -10.23
N PRO A 78 2.18 -0.92 -11.48
CA PRO A 78 2.38 -2.33 -11.84
C PRO A 78 3.83 -2.83 -11.66
N ASN A 79 4.79 -1.92 -11.49
CA ASN A 79 6.21 -2.24 -11.28
C ASN A 79 6.66 -2.10 -9.82
N THR A 80 5.73 -1.78 -8.91
CA THR A 80 5.97 -1.72 -7.47
C THR A 80 5.23 -2.88 -6.82
N MET A 81 5.92 -3.63 -5.97
CA MET A 81 5.28 -4.68 -5.18
C MET A 81 4.50 -3.99 -4.05
N ILE A 82 3.17 -4.00 -4.13
CA ILE A 82 2.30 -3.45 -3.09
C ILE A 82 1.65 -4.63 -2.35
N THR A 83 1.84 -4.70 -1.04
CA THR A 83 1.30 -5.75 -0.18
C THR A 83 0.50 -5.15 0.98
N GLY A 84 -0.40 -5.94 1.55
CA GLY A 84 -1.02 -5.60 2.83
C GLY A 84 -1.34 -6.84 3.65
N ASP A 85 -1.28 -6.72 4.97
CA ASP A 85 -1.23 -7.84 5.92
C ASP A 85 -2.55 -8.66 5.92
N ASP A 86 -3.71 -7.97 5.89
CA ASP A 86 -5.03 -8.60 6.06
C ASP A 86 -5.88 -8.72 4.77
N LEU A 87 -5.38 -8.27 3.62
CA LEU A 87 -6.16 -8.30 2.37
C LEU A 87 -6.19 -9.68 1.69
N VAL A 88 -5.35 -10.62 2.14
CA VAL A 88 -5.23 -11.98 1.60
C VAL A 88 -5.40 -13.10 2.63
N VAL A 89 -5.87 -12.80 3.85
CA VAL A 89 -6.06 -13.83 4.88
C VAL A 89 -7.00 -14.94 4.41
N THR A 90 -6.38 -16.05 4.00
CA THR A 90 -6.76 -17.46 4.20
C THR A 90 -8.23 -17.86 3.96
N ASN A 91 -8.99 -17.10 3.17
CA ASN A 91 -10.31 -17.49 2.69
C ASN A 91 -10.21 -17.85 1.21
N LYS A 92 -10.26 -19.16 0.93
CA LYS A 92 -10.14 -19.72 -0.43
C LYS A 92 -11.16 -19.13 -1.42
N ASP A 93 -12.30 -18.64 -0.92
CA ASP A 93 -13.36 -18.10 -1.76
C ASP A 93 -13.08 -16.65 -2.20
N ILE A 94 -12.39 -15.86 -1.37
CA ILE A 94 -11.95 -14.49 -1.72
C ILE A 94 -10.78 -14.54 -2.71
N LEU A 95 -9.84 -15.46 -2.51
CA LEU A 95 -8.75 -15.75 -3.47
C LEU A 95 -9.29 -16.10 -4.87
N LYS A 96 -10.35 -16.90 -4.98
CA LYS A 96 -10.98 -17.21 -6.28
C LYS A 96 -11.61 -15.99 -6.94
N LYS A 97 -12.26 -15.11 -6.16
CA LYS A 97 -12.85 -13.87 -6.68
C LYS A 97 -11.76 -12.90 -7.15
N GLN A 98 -10.65 -12.82 -6.43
CA GLN A 98 -9.49 -11.96 -6.74
C GLN A 98 -8.63 -12.47 -7.91
N LEU A 99 -8.42 -13.79 -8.04
CA LEU A 99 -7.76 -14.44 -9.19
C LEU A 99 -8.53 -14.21 -10.50
N THR A 100 -9.86 -14.17 -10.42
CA THR A 100 -10.71 -13.84 -11.57
C THR A 100 -10.63 -12.35 -11.93
N ALA A 101 -10.27 -11.48 -10.97
CA ALA A 101 -10.17 -10.03 -11.13
C ALA A 101 -8.74 -9.48 -11.38
N LYS A 102 -7.69 -10.33 -11.41
CA LYS A 102 -6.29 -9.93 -11.72
C LYS A 102 -5.76 -8.76 -10.87
N ARG A 103 -5.97 -8.73 -9.54
CA ARG A 103 -5.73 -7.47 -8.79
C ARG A 103 -4.76 -7.43 -7.62
N VAL A 104 -4.25 -8.53 -7.08
CA VAL A 104 -3.17 -8.47 -6.06
C VAL A 104 -2.30 -9.73 -6.12
N MET A 105 -0.98 -9.60 -5.99
CA MET A 105 -0.04 -10.72 -5.86
C MET A 105 0.10 -11.11 -4.38
N PRO A 106 -0.04 -12.40 -4.02
CA PRO A 106 0.15 -12.86 -2.64
C PRO A 106 1.62 -12.74 -2.22
N GLN A 107 1.84 -12.39 -0.95
CA GLN A 107 3.14 -12.44 -0.29
C GLN A 107 3.49 -13.92 -0.05
N PHE A 108 4.68 -14.33 -0.50
CA PHE A 108 5.24 -15.65 -0.21
C PHE A 108 6.12 -15.59 1.04
#